data_AF-A0A7J9IH19-F1
#
_entry.id   AF-A0A7J9IH19-F1
#
_cell.length_a   1.000
_cell.length_b   1.000
_cell.length_c   1.000
_cell.angle_alpha   90.00
_cell.angle_beta   90.00
_cell.angle_gamma   90.00
#
_symmetry.space_group_name_H-M   'P 1'
#
loop_
_entity.id
_entity.type
_entity.pdbx_description
1 polymer ?
#
loop_
_entity_poly.entity_id
_entity_poly.type
_entity_poly.pdbx_seq_one_letter_code
_entity_poly.pdbx_strand_id
1 'polypeptide(L)'
;MARGRGDKEDAEKYTGLLKLVQVLSFLVVFVAGIIIGLATSAHINTYFSSQAQLFSTSTVTSFQVSSNKANCNQTQAPCPEIDYLSMDAFIHPMNLTHKLSDDELFWRASMMPYKKEYPFPRVPKVAFMFLTRGPLPFMPLWERFFKDHEIFFSIYLHTPPDYYLNVSTSSPFYGRQIPSQ
;
A
#
# COMPACT_ATOMS: atom_id res chain seq x y z
N MET A 1 62.90 -36.23 36.68
CA MET A 1 61.98 -36.52 35.55
C MET A 1 60.95 -35.40 35.49
N ALA A 2 61.25 -34.31 34.77
CA ALA A 2 60.36 -33.15 34.67
C ALA A 2 60.69 -32.41 33.36
N ARG A 3 60.15 -32.90 32.24
CA ARG A 3 60.29 -32.24 30.93
C ARG A 3 59.07 -32.62 30.08
N GLY A 4 58.01 -31.82 30.20
CA GLY A 4 56.75 -32.06 29.49
C GLY A 4 55.62 -31.06 29.78
N ARG A 5 55.93 -29.92 30.42
CA ARG A 5 54.93 -28.89 30.78
C ARG A 5 54.84 -27.75 29.75
N GLY A 6 55.93 -27.42 29.05
CA GLY A 6 55.96 -26.32 28.06
C GLY A 6 55.16 -26.60 26.78
N ASP A 7 55.27 -27.80 26.21
CA ASP A 7 54.66 -28.12 24.91
C ASP A 7 53.12 -28.06 24.92
N LYS A 8 52.49 -28.25 26.08
CA LYS A 8 51.02 -28.11 26.23
C LYS A 8 50.56 -26.66 26.27
N GLU A 9 51.34 -25.79 26.90
CA GLU A 9 51.00 -24.35 27.02
C GLU A 9 51.10 -23.65 25.66
N ASP A 10 52.04 -24.07 24.81
CA ASP A 10 52.19 -23.49 23.48
C ASP A 10 51.09 -23.96 22.51
N ALA A 11 50.65 -25.23 22.60
CA ALA A 11 49.53 -25.74 21.80
C ALA A 11 48.19 -25.04 22.11
N GLU A 12 47.93 -24.69 23.38
CA GLU A 12 46.74 -23.92 23.77
C GLU A 12 46.78 -22.49 23.21
N LYS A 13 47.95 -21.83 23.23
CA LYS A 13 48.12 -20.49 22.64
C LYS A 13 47.83 -20.49 21.15
N TYR A 14 48.36 -21.47 20.39
CA TYR A 14 48.08 -21.58 18.95
C TYR A 14 46.59 -21.79 18.66
N THR A 15 45.92 -22.62 19.47
CA THR A 15 44.48 -22.86 19.32
C THR A 15 43.66 -21.60 19.62
N GLY A 16 44.05 -20.82 20.64
CA GLY A 16 43.44 -19.53 20.95
C GLY A 16 43.67 -18.48 19.85
N LEU A 17 44.86 -18.45 19.26
CA LEU A 17 45.19 -17.56 18.14
C LEU A 17 44.37 -17.88 16.89
N LEU A 18 44.21 -19.17 16.56
CA LEU A 18 43.37 -19.62 15.45
C LEU A 18 41.89 -19.24 15.66
N LYS A 19 41.37 -19.41 16.88
CA LYS A 19 40.01 -18.99 17.24
C LYS A 19 39.83 -17.47 17.11
N LEU A 20 40.82 -16.69 17.52
CA LEU A 20 40.79 -15.23 17.40
C LEU A 20 40.80 -14.78 15.94
N VAL A 21 41.65 -15.36 15.10
CA VAL A 21 41.69 -15.09 13.65
C VAL A 21 40.36 -15.46 13.00
N GLN A 22 39.75 -16.58 13.38
CA GLN A 22 38.45 -17.01 12.89
C GLN A 22 37.33 -16.01 13.26
N VAL A 23 37.28 -15.56 14.52
CA VAL A 23 36.30 -14.56 14.98
C VAL A 23 36.51 -13.22 14.24
N LEU A 24 37.76 -12.80 14.07
CA LEU A 24 38.09 -11.58 13.34
C LEU A 24 37.66 -11.66 11.87
N SER A 25 37.86 -12.82 11.23
CA SER A 25 37.39 -13.07 9.86
C SER A 25 35.86 -12.95 9.76
N PHE A 26 35.12 -13.53 10.70
CA PHE A 26 33.66 -13.41 10.71
C PHE A 26 33.20 -11.97 10.92
N LEU A 27 33.88 -11.21 11.80
CA LEU A 27 33.58 -9.80 12.04
C LEU A 27 33.73 -8.97 10.75
N VAL A 28 34.80 -9.17 9.98
CA VAL A 28 35.05 -8.43 8.73
C VAL A 28 33.95 -8.72 7.70
N VAL A 29 33.56 -9.99 7.53
CA VAL A 29 32.48 -10.38 6.61
C VAL A 29 31.15 -9.77 7.06
N PHE A 30 30.87 -9.75 8.37
CA PHE A 30 29.66 -9.16 8.92
C PHE A 30 29.58 -7.64 8.68
N VAL A 31 30.68 -6.92 8.93
CA VAL A 31 30.75 -5.46 8.69
C VAL A 31 30.60 -5.13 7.21
N ALA A 32 31.25 -5.90 6.33
CA ALA A 32 31.07 -5.74 4.88
C ALA A 32 29.61 -5.97 4.46
N GLY A 33 28.95 -6.99 5.03
CA GLY A 33 27.52 -7.25 4.83
C GLY A 33 26.63 -6.08 5.27
N ILE A 34 26.92 -5.46 6.42
CA ILE A 34 26.18 -4.27 6.89
C ILE A 34 26.36 -3.10 5.92
N ILE A 35 27.60 -2.81 5.48
CA ILE A 35 27.86 -1.70 4.55
C ILE A 35 27.12 -1.91 3.22
N ILE A 36 27.16 -3.13 2.67
CA ILE A 36 26.44 -3.48 1.43
C ILE A 36 24.92 -3.34 1.64
N GLY A 37 24.38 -3.81 2.77
CA GLY A 37 22.96 -3.69 3.11
C GLY A 37 22.50 -2.23 3.25
N LEU A 38 23.29 -1.38 3.90
CA LEU A 38 22.98 0.04 4.04
C LEU A 38 23.08 0.80 2.71
N ALA A 39 24.11 0.51 1.89
CA ALA A 39 24.28 1.14 0.58
C ALA A 39 23.14 0.79 -0.39
N THR A 40 22.69 -0.47 -0.40
CA THR A 40 21.56 -0.92 -1.23
C THR A 40 20.22 -0.38 -0.73
N SER A 41 20.01 -0.31 0.59
CA SER A 41 18.81 0.28 1.21
C SER A 41 18.63 1.77 0.84
N ALA A 42 19.71 2.55 0.85
CA ALA A 42 19.67 3.96 0.51
C ALA A 42 19.15 4.22 -0.92
N HIS A 43 19.51 3.37 -1.88
CA HIS A 43 19.08 3.49 -3.27
C HIS A 43 17.62 3.05 -3.49
N ILE A 44 17.11 2.13 -2.67
CA ILE A 44 15.70 1.68 -2.75
C ILE A 44 14.77 2.73 -2.12
N ASN A 45 15.22 3.37 -1.04
CA ASN A 45 14.42 4.38 -0.35
C ASN A 45 14.17 5.63 -1.21
N THR A 46 15.09 6.00 -2.12
CA THR A 46 14.92 7.13 -3.05
C THR A 46 13.79 6.90 -4.07
N TYR A 47 13.59 5.66 -4.52
CA TYR A 47 12.50 5.31 -5.43
C TYR A 47 11.13 5.24 -4.73
N PHE A 48 11.10 4.87 -3.45
CA PHE A 48 9.87 4.76 -2.68
C PHE A 48 9.39 6.12 -2.13
N SER A 49 10.29 6.95 -1.61
CA SER A 49 9.93 8.25 -1.00
C SER A 49 9.42 9.26 -2.03
N SER A 50 9.99 9.27 -3.25
CA SER A 50 9.51 10.10 -4.36
C SER A 50 8.10 9.69 -4.83
N GLN A 51 7.72 8.42 -4.66
CA GLN A 51 6.39 7.93 -5.02
C GLN A 51 5.32 8.33 -3.99
N ALA A 52 5.67 8.41 -2.70
CA ALA A 52 4.74 8.86 -1.65
C ALA A 52 4.30 10.33 -1.81
N GLN A 53 5.20 11.21 -2.25
CA GLN A 53 4.87 12.63 -2.46
C GLN A 53 3.89 12.88 -3.63
N LEU A 54 3.81 11.96 -4.61
CA LEU A 54 2.84 12.02 -5.71
C LEU A 54 1.43 11.58 -5.29
N PHE A 55 1.27 10.79 -4.23
CA PHE A 55 -0.06 10.42 -3.73
C PHE A 55 -0.71 11.55 -2.92
N SER A 56 0.07 12.46 -2.33
CA SER A 56 -0.47 13.60 -1.59
C SER A 56 -0.91 14.76 -2.49
N THR A 57 -0.46 14.81 -3.74
CA THR A 57 -0.75 15.92 -4.66
C THR A 57 -1.96 15.68 -5.56
N SER A 58 -2.43 14.43 -5.69
CA SER A 58 -3.52 14.07 -6.63
C SER A 58 -4.94 14.07 -6.04
N THR A 59 -5.11 14.31 -4.74
CA THR A 59 -6.46 14.44 -4.13
C THR A 59 -7.04 15.85 -4.23
N VAL A 60 -6.39 16.77 -4.96
CA VAL A 60 -6.90 18.11 -5.24
C VAL A 60 -7.12 18.31 -6.75
N THR A 61 -7.59 17.30 -7.47
CA THR A 61 -8.33 17.56 -8.71
C THR A 61 -9.70 18.04 -8.31
N SER A 62 -9.82 19.37 -8.26
CA SER A 62 -11.04 20.14 -8.14
C SER A 62 -12.23 19.44 -8.82
N PHE A 63 -13.18 18.98 -8.02
CA PHE A 63 -14.57 18.90 -8.47
C PHE A 63 -14.96 20.33 -8.87
N GLN A 64 -14.86 20.67 -10.17
CA GLN A 64 -15.62 21.79 -10.69
C GLN A 64 -17.09 21.38 -10.61
N VAL A 65 -17.68 21.56 -9.43
CA VAL A 65 -19.13 21.71 -9.33
C VAL A 65 -19.41 22.99 -10.12
N SER A 66 -19.79 22.81 -11.38
CA SER A 66 -20.46 23.85 -12.14
C SER A 66 -21.58 24.34 -11.24
N SER A 67 -21.42 25.54 -10.68
CA SER A 67 -22.42 26.21 -9.88
C SER A 67 -23.63 26.40 -10.78
N ASN A 68 -24.50 25.39 -10.80
CA ASN A 68 -25.86 25.57 -11.26
C ASN A 68 -26.45 26.54 -10.26
N LYS A 69 -26.39 27.83 -10.63
CA LYS A 69 -27.06 28.92 -9.96
C LYS A 69 -28.51 28.51 -9.83
N ALA A 70 -28.87 27.95 -8.68
CA ALA A 70 -30.26 27.65 -8.36
C ALA A 70 -31.01 28.96 -8.56
N ASN A 71 -32.08 28.92 -9.36
CA ASN A 71 -32.85 30.08 -9.75
C ASN A 71 -33.59 30.60 -8.52
N CYS A 72 -32.91 31.37 -7.67
CA CYS A 72 -33.49 32.04 -6.52
C CYS A 72 -34.14 33.33 -7.00
N ASN A 73 -35.47 33.30 -7.13
CA ASN A 73 -36.24 34.51 -7.40
C ASN A 73 -36.06 35.50 -6.24
N GLN A 74 -35.60 36.67 -6.65
CA GLN A 74 -35.09 37.74 -5.80
C GLN A 74 -36.19 38.39 -4.96
N THR A 75 -36.32 37.96 -3.71
CA THR A 75 -36.81 38.84 -2.64
C THR A 75 -36.21 38.39 -1.30
N GLN A 76 -35.21 39.15 -0.85
CA GLN A 76 -34.67 39.23 0.52
C GLN A 76 -34.01 37.98 1.14
N ALA A 77 -32.77 37.70 0.71
CA ALA A 77 -31.55 37.50 1.52
C ALA A 77 -30.39 37.14 0.57
N PRO A 78 -29.14 37.60 0.78
CA PRO A 78 -28.00 37.09 0.02
C PRO A 78 -27.83 35.60 0.33
N CYS A 79 -27.92 34.73 -0.67
CA CYS A 79 -27.52 33.32 -0.49
C CYS A 79 -26.05 33.32 -0.04
N PRO A 80 -25.69 32.66 1.08
CA PRO A 80 -24.29 32.57 1.47
C PRO A 80 -23.51 31.85 0.35
N GLU A 81 -22.39 32.44 -0.06
CA GLU A 81 -21.42 31.80 -0.95
C GLU A 81 -20.81 30.63 -0.17
N ILE A 82 -21.39 29.44 -0.30
CA ILE A 82 -20.92 28.25 0.43
C ILE A 82 -19.67 27.76 -0.27
N ASP A 83 -18.53 27.92 0.38
CA ASP A 83 -17.30 27.23 -0.01
C ASP A 83 -17.44 25.74 0.32
N TYR A 84 -17.92 24.97 -0.67
CA TYR A 84 -18.09 23.52 -0.59
C TYR A 84 -16.78 22.76 -0.38
N LEU A 85 -15.62 23.42 -0.55
CA LEU A 85 -14.30 22.85 -0.31
C LEU A 85 -13.77 23.16 1.11
N SER A 86 -14.48 23.98 1.88
CA SER A 86 -14.12 24.24 3.28
C SER A 86 -14.31 23.00 4.14
N MET A 87 -13.38 22.80 5.09
CA MET A 87 -13.45 21.67 6.01
C MET A 87 -14.75 21.68 6.82
N ASP A 88 -15.23 22.86 7.23
CA ASP A 88 -16.47 22.98 8.00
C ASP A 88 -17.71 22.54 7.20
N ALA A 89 -17.77 22.85 5.90
CA ALA A 89 -18.84 22.39 5.02
C ALA A 89 -18.79 20.89 4.74
N PHE A 90 -17.59 20.28 4.77
CA PHE A 90 -17.42 18.84 4.66
C PHE A 90 -17.90 18.11 5.92
N ILE A 91 -17.58 18.64 7.11
CA ILE A 91 -17.98 18.03 8.39
C ILE A 91 -19.47 18.23 8.67
N HIS A 92 -20.05 19.39 8.31
CA HIS A 92 -21.46 19.71 8.52
C HIS A 92 -22.14 20.10 7.20
N PRO A 93 -22.53 19.12 6.36
CA PRO A 93 -23.18 19.41 5.10
C PRO A 93 -24.56 20.03 5.32
N MET A 94 -24.82 21.15 4.64
CA MET A 94 -26.10 21.88 4.75
C MET A 94 -27.28 21.13 4.11
N ASN A 95 -27.02 20.26 3.14
CA ASN A 95 -28.03 19.48 2.41
C ASN A 95 -27.85 17.98 2.69
N LEU A 96 -28.53 17.47 3.71
CA LEU A 96 -28.56 16.05 4.03
C LEU A 96 -29.72 15.37 3.30
N THR A 97 -29.48 14.16 2.77
CA THR A 97 -30.52 13.32 2.17
C THR A 97 -31.31 12.51 3.22
N HIS A 98 -30.95 12.64 4.51
CA HIS A 98 -31.62 12.00 5.65
C HIS A 98 -32.03 13.05 6.70
N LYS A 99 -32.93 12.65 7.61
CA LYS A 99 -33.43 13.47 8.72
C LYS A 99 -32.91 13.05 10.10
N LEU A 100 -31.91 12.18 10.11
CA LEU A 100 -31.33 11.60 11.33
C LEU A 100 -30.37 12.57 12.02
N SER A 101 -30.32 12.52 13.36
CA SER A 101 -29.29 13.22 14.14
C SER A 101 -27.92 12.52 14.02
N ASP A 102 -26.84 13.21 14.43
CA ASP A 102 -25.49 12.64 14.43
C ASP A 102 -25.37 11.41 15.32
N ASP A 103 -26.04 11.40 16.48
CA ASP A 103 -26.08 10.24 17.38
C ASP A 103 -26.80 9.06 16.73
N GLU A 104 -27.88 9.31 15.99
CA GLU A 104 -28.61 8.27 15.25
C GLU A 104 -27.80 7.75 14.05
N LEU A 105 -27.08 8.63 13.35
CA LEU A 105 -26.13 8.24 12.30
C LEU A 105 -25.00 7.39 12.87
N PHE A 106 -24.42 7.80 13.99
CA PHE A 106 -23.36 7.07 14.67
C PHE A 106 -23.86 5.71 15.15
N TRP A 107 -25.08 5.65 15.71
CA TRP A 107 -25.74 4.40 16.05
C TRP A 107 -25.96 3.51 14.82
N ARG A 108 -26.40 4.07 13.69
CA ARG A 108 -26.56 3.31 12.43
C ARG A 108 -25.24 2.84 11.84
N ALA A 109 -24.18 3.64 11.91
CA ALA A 109 -22.85 3.26 11.46
C ALA A 109 -22.20 2.21 12.37
N SER A 110 -22.49 2.26 13.67
CA SER A 110 -22.00 1.29 14.66
C SER A 110 -22.79 -0.03 14.67
N MET A 111 -24.00 -0.05 14.10
CA MET A 111 -24.68 -1.30 13.78
C MET A 111 -23.92 -2.03 12.67
N MET A 112 -23.07 -2.98 13.08
CA MET A 112 -22.47 -3.95 12.15
C MET A 112 -23.61 -4.69 11.44
N PRO A 113 -23.65 -4.72 10.09
CA PRO A 113 -24.66 -5.47 9.37
C PRO A 113 -24.38 -6.96 9.54
N TYR A 114 -24.78 -7.51 10.69
CA TYR A 114 -24.71 -8.93 10.96
C TYR A 114 -25.86 -9.61 10.22
N LYS A 115 -25.59 -10.01 8.97
CA LYS A 115 -26.50 -10.87 8.22
C LYS A 115 -26.18 -12.32 8.59
N LYS A 116 -27.12 -12.97 9.29
CA LYS A 116 -26.99 -14.34 9.78
C LYS A 116 -26.75 -15.34 8.63
N GLU A 117 -27.33 -15.07 7.46
CA GLU A 117 -27.17 -15.89 6.27
C GLU A 117 -27.32 -15.03 5.01
N TYR A 118 -26.54 -15.35 3.97
CA TYR A 118 -26.63 -14.69 2.67
C TYR A 118 -27.37 -15.60 1.68
N PRO A 119 -28.17 -15.05 0.75
CA PRO A 119 -28.92 -15.84 -0.23
C PRO A 119 -28.03 -16.55 -1.27
N PHE A 120 -26.71 -16.48 -1.11
CA PHE A 120 -25.71 -17.10 -1.95
C PHE A 120 -24.50 -17.51 -1.11
N PRO A 121 -23.78 -18.58 -1.49
CA PRO A 121 -22.56 -18.98 -0.81
C PRO A 121 -21.52 -17.86 -0.94
N ARG A 122 -21.12 -17.31 0.21
CA ARG A 122 -20.00 -16.37 0.28
C ARG A 122 -18.72 -17.14 0.42
N VAL A 123 -17.93 -17.15 -0.65
CA VAL A 123 -16.52 -17.56 -0.56
C VAL A 123 -15.73 -16.37 -0.03
N PRO A 124 -14.91 -16.52 1.03
CA PRO A 124 -13.97 -15.49 1.44
C PRO A 124 -13.04 -15.15 0.27
N LYS A 125 -13.08 -13.89 -0.20
CA LYS A 125 -12.27 -13.42 -1.33
C LYS A 125 -11.28 -12.36 -0.87
N VAL A 126 -10.05 -12.43 -1.38
CA VAL A 126 -9.03 -11.41 -1.16
C VAL A 126 -8.98 -10.45 -2.34
N ALA A 127 -9.07 -9.14 -2.09
CA ALA A 127 -8.93 -8.13 -3.13
C ALA A 127 -7.46 -7.69 -3.25
N PHE A 128 -6.90 -7.79 -4.45
CA PHE A 128 -5.57 -7.31 -4.79
C PHE A 128 -5.70 -6.04 -5.61
N MET A 129 -5.07 -4.95 -5.16
CA MET A 129 -4.98 -3.70 -5.91
C MET A 129 -3.53 -3.43 -6.30
N PHE A 130 -3.27 -3.39 -7.60
CA PHE A 130 -1.96 -3.09 -8.16
C PHE A 130 -1.98 -1.66 -8.67
N LEU A 131 -1.17 -0.79 -8.05
CA LEU A 131 -0.96 0.58 -8.50
C LEU A 131 0.33 0.62 -9.30
N THR A 132 0.23 0.74 -10.62
CA THR A 132 1.37 0.67 -11.53
C THR A 132 1.42 1.90 -12.42
N ARG A 133 2.62 2.35 -12.80
CA ARG A 133 2.81 3.45 -13.77
C ARG A 133 2.98 2.95 -15.21
N GLY A 134 2.82 1.66 -15.45
CA GLY A 134 3.12 0.99 -16.72
C GLY A 134 2.97 -0.53 -16.57
N PRO A 135 3.81 -1.35 -17.22
CA PRO A 135 3.77 -2.81 -17.08
C PRO A 135 3.86 -3.26 -15.61
N LEU A 136 2.99 -4.21 -15.24
CA LEU A 136 3.00 -4.78 -13.89
C LEU A 136 4.34 -5.49 -13.62
N PRO A 137 5.15 -5.05 -12.65
CA PRO A 137 6.38 -5.74 -12.30
C PRO A 137 6.08 -7.16 -11.84
N PHE A 138 6.94 -8.09 -12.23
CA PHE A 138 6.79 -9.52 -11.93
C PHE A 138 5.50 -10.17 -12.47
N MET A 139 4.93 -9.63 -13.56
CA MET A 139 3.73 -10.20 -14.21
C MET A 139 3.78 -11.74 -14.36
N PRO A 140 4.88 -12.38 -14.84
CA PRO A 140 4.91 -13.84 -14.97
C PRO A 140 4.82 -14.59 -13.63
N LEU A 141 5.30 -13.98 -12.54
CA LEU A 141 5.18 -14.56 -11.19
C LEU A 141 3.72 -14.47 -10.72
N TRP A 142 3.10 -13.30 -10.89
CA TRP A 142 1.72 -13.10 -10.49
C TRP A 142 0.76 -13.98 -11.28
N GLU A 143 0.98 -14.17 -12.58
CA GLU A 143 0.18 -15.10 -13.37
C GLU A 143 0.23 -16.52 -12.81
N ARG A 144 1.40 -16.99 -12.37
CA ARG A 144 1.52 -18.30 -11.73
C ARG A 144 0.85 -18.33 -10.35
N PHE A 145 0.93 -17.25 -9.59
CA PHE A 145 0.31 -17.16 -8.26
C PHE A 145 -1.21 -17.21 -8.33
N PHE A 146 -1.80 -16.54 -9.33
CA PHE A 146 -3.26 -16.46 -9.48
C PHE A 146 -3.86 -17.61 -10.30
N LYS A 147 -3.03 -18.42 -10.95
CA LYS A 147 -3.48 -19.55 -11.75
C LYS A 147 -4.33 -20.50 -10.92
N ASP A 148 -5.45 -20.96 -11.48
CA ASP A 148 -6.34 -21.97 -10.90
C ASP A 148 -7.03 -21.57 -9.56
N HIS A 149 -6.96 -20.30 -9.16
CA HIS A 149 -7.51 -19.80 -7.88
C HIS A 149 -8.52 -18.66 -8.02
N GLU A 150 -9.08 -18.45 -9.21
CA GLU A 150 -9.92 -17.30 -9.60
C GLU A 150 -11.11 -17.03 -8.65
N ILE A 151 -11.65 -18.08 -8.02
CA ILE A 151 -12.79 -17.95 -7.11
C ILE A 151 -12.44 -17.29 -5.77
N PHE A 152 -11.16 -17.24 -5.39
CA PHE A 152 -10.70 -16.78 -4.07
C PHE A 152 -10.15 -15.36 -4.06
N PHE A 153 -10.07 -14.71 -5.23
CA PHE A 153 -9.52 -13.36 -5.30
C PHE A 153 -10.29 -12.46 -6.26
N SER A 154 -9.98 -11.18 -6.19
CA SER A 154 -10.42 -10.18 -7.17
C SER A 154 -9.26 -9.22 -7.39
N ILE A 155 -8.93 -8.95 -8.65
CA ILE A 155 -7.78 -8.15 -9.03
C ILE A 155 -8.27 -6.84 -9.61
N TYR A 156 -7.65 -5.74 -9.16
CA TYR A 156 -7.84 -4.40 -9.68
C TYR A 156 -6.47 -3.85 -10.06
N LEU A 157 -6.31 -3.42 -11.30
CA LEU A 157 -5.07 -2.85 -11.80
C LEU A 157 -5.31 -1.38 -12.16
N HIS A 158 -4.70 -0.48 -11.40
CA HIS A 158 -4.75 0.94 -11.71
C HIS A 158 -3.49 1.35 -12.46
N THR A 159 -3.68 2.00 -13.61
CA THR A 159 -2.61 2.43 -14.52
C THR A 159 -2.86 3.85 -15.02
N PRO A 160 -1.84 4.55 -15.53
CA PRO A 160 -2.03 5.82 -16.25
C PRO A 160 -2.93 5.63 -17.48
N PRO A 161 -3.54 6.71 -18.00
CA PRO A 161 -4.48 6.62 -19.10
C PRO A 161 -3.79 6.24 -20.43
N ASP A 162 -2.49 6.54 -20.55
CA ASP A 162 -1.69 6.25 -21.74
C ASP A 162 -1.18 4.80 -21.81
N TYR A 163 -1.41 4.00 -20.77
CA TYR A 163 -0.97 2.62 -20.72
C TYR A 163 -2.15 1.68 -20.90
N TYR A 164 -2.05 0.74 -21.85
CA TYR A 164 -3.02 -0.32 -22.06
C TYR A 164 -2.40 -1.67 -21.78
N LEU A 165 -3.03 -2.43 -20.89
CA LEU A 165 -2.59 -3.79 -20.59
C LEU A 165 -3.01 -4.73 -21.72
N ASN A 166 -2.02 -5.24 -22.47
CA ASN A 166 -2.24 -6.28 -23.47
C ASN A 166 -1.92 -7.66 -22.88
N VAL A 167 -2.96 -8.41 -22.50
CA VAL A 167 -2.87 -9.77 -21.96
C VAL A 167 -3.87 -10.68 -22.66
N SER A 168 -3.59 -11.98 -22.68
CA SER A 168 -4.53 -12.97 -23.22
C SER A 168 -5.82 -13.01 -22.40
N THR A 169 -6.91 -13.46 -23.01
CA THR A 169 -8.21 -13.66 -22.34
C THR A 169 -8.15 -14.68 -21.19
N SER A 170 -7.14 -15.55 -21.18
CA SER A 170 -6.87 -16.52 -20.12
C SER A 170 -6.07 -15.95 -18.96
N SER A 171 -5.54 -14.73 -19.07
CA SER A 171 -4.75 -14.11 -18.01
C SER A 171 -5.67 -13.63 -16.88
N PRO A 172 -5.28 -13.81 -15.60
CA PRO A 172 -6.06 -13.32 -14.47
C PRO A 172 -6.23 -11.80 -14.46
N PHE A 173 -5.40 -11.07 -15.22
CA PHE A 173 -5.44 -9.61 -15.36
C PHE A 173 -6.35 -9.11 -16.49
N TYR A 174 -6.91 -10.02 -17.30
CA TYR A 174 -7.76 -9.63 -18.42
C TYR A 174 -9.01 -8.87 -17.94
N GLY A 175 -9.22 -7.66 -18.50
CA GLY A 175 -10.37 -6.81 -18.14
C GLY A 175 -10.36 -6.29 -16.70
N ARG A 176 -9.20 -6.30 -16.01
CA ARG A 176 -9.05 -5.82 -14.62
C ARG A 176 -8.48 -4.42 -14.49
N GLN A 177 -8.21 -3.77 -15.63
CA GLN A 177 -7.61 -2.45 -15.69
C GLN A 177 -8.66 -1.35 -15.40
N ILE A 178 -8.31 -0.45 -14.48
CA ILE A 178 -9.07 0.76 -14.15
C ILE A 178 -8.20 1.95 -14.59
N PRO A 179 -8.67 2.78 -15.54
CA PRO A 179 -7.94 3.97 -15.97
C PRO A 179 -7.97 5.03 -14.86
N SER A 180 -6.87 5.76 -14.69
CA SER A 180 -6.87 6.98 -13.91
C SER A 180 -7.72 8.06 -14.60
N GLN A 181 -8.57 8.76 -13.84
CA GLN A 181 -9.26 9.97 -14.29
C GLN A 181 -8.35 11.19 -14.27
#